data_AF-A0A3M1FEB4-F1
#
_entry.id   AF-A0A3M1FEB4-F1
#
_cell.length_a   1.000
_cell.length_b   1.000
_cell.length_c   1.000
_cell.angle_alpha   90.00
_cell.angle_beta   90.00
_cell.angle_gamma   90.00
#
_symmetry.space_group_name_H-M   'P 1'
#
loop_
_entity.id
_entity.type
_entity.pdbx_description
1 polymer ?
#
loop_
_entity_poly.entity_id
_entity_poly.type
_entity_poly.pdbx_seq_one_letter_code
_entity_poly.pdbx_strand_id
1 'polypeptide(L)' 'MNKSKTYWIKLKSFIKECKRVVQVTKKPSMKEFKMIVKVTGLGIIIIGFIGFLISITGTLLGI' A
#
# COMPACT_ATOMS: atom_id res chain seq x y z
N MET A 1 7.76 15.00 -40.12
CA MET A 1 8.09 15.24 -38.70
C MET A 1 7.60 14.04 -37.88
N ASN A 2 8.52 13.30 -37.24
CA ASN A 2 8.33 11.90 -36.83
C ASN A 2 7.45 11.75 -35.56
N LYS A 3 6.30 11.04 -35.65
CA LYS A 3 5.35 10.81 -34.54
C LYS A 3 6.00 10.23 -33.28
N SER A 4 7.11 9.50 -33.43
CA SER A 4 7.83 8.87 -32.31
C SER A 4 8.35 9.88 -31.28
N LYS A 5 8.88 11.05 -31.70
CA LYS A 5 9.38 12.08 -30.76
C LYS A 5 8.27 12.63 -29.84
N THR A 6 7.04 12.76 -30.32
CA THR A 6 5.92 13.32 -29.55
C THR A 6 5.56 12.47 -28.33
N TYR A 7 5.59 11.14 -28.45
CA TYR A 7 5.29 10.24 -27.33
C TYR A 7 6.34 10.32 -26.23
N TRP A 8 7.62 10.37 -26.60
CA TRP A 8 8.73 10.56 -25.65
C TRP A 8 8.65 11.89 -24.89
N ILE A 9 8.24 12.96 -25.58
CA ILE A 9 8.04 14.28 -24.95
C ILE A 9 6.86 14.25 -23.98
N LYS A 10 5.72 13.64 -24.37
CA LYS A 10 4.55 13.49 -23.50
C LYS A 10 4.86 12.67 -22.26
N LEU A 11 5.55 11.53 -22.39
CA LEU A 11 5.92 10.67 -21.27
C LEU A 11 6.87 11.39 -20.29
N LYS A 12 7.86 12.13 -20.81
CA LYS A 12 8.78 12.92 -19.99
C LYS A 12 8.07 14.04 -19.22
N SER A 13 7.08 14.67 -19.86
CA SER A 13 6.22 15.66 -19.19
C SER A 13 5.36 15.02 -18.10
N PHE A 14 4.77 13.84 -18.37
CA PHE A 14 3.92 13.13 -17.42
C PHE A 14 4.69 12.71 -16.16
N ILE A 15 5.89 12.13 -16.33
CA ILE A 15 6.77 11.78 -15.20
C ILE A 15 7.15 13.03 -14.38
N LYS A 16 7.38 14.17 -15.05
CA LYS A 16 7.70 15.43 -14.37
C LYS A 16 6.52 15.95 -13.53
N GLU A 17 5.29 15.80 -14.01
CA GLU A 17 4.08 16.15 -13.26
C GLU A 17 3.85 15.20 -12.08
N CYS A 18 3.95 13.88 -12.29
CA CYS A 18 3.87 12.89 -11.20
C CYS A 18 4.90 13.17 -10.10
N LYS A 19 6.13 13.54 -10.48
CA LYS A 19 7.18 13.90 -9.53
C LYS A 19 6.81 15.12 -8.67
N ARG A 20 6.15 16.13 -9.25
CA ARG A 20 5.66 17.29 -8.48
C ARG A 20 4.61 16.88 -7.45
N VAL A 21 3.69 15.98 -7.81
CA VAL A 21 2.66 15.49 -6.87
C VAL A 21 3.31 14.80 -5.66
N VAL A 22 4.31 13.94 -5.88
CA VAL A 22 5.03 13.25 -4.79
C VAL A 22 5.86 14.22 -3.93
N GLN A 23 6.23 15.38 -4.46
CA GLN A 23 6.92 16.43 -3.69
C GLN A 23 5.95 17.30 -2.88
N VAL A 24 4.71 17.46 -3.33
CA VAL A 24 3.67 18.20 -2.60
C VAL A 24 3.06 17.34 -1.49
N THR A 25 3.04 16.01 -1.64
CA THR A 25 2.58 15.12 -0.57
C THR A 25 3.52 15.16 0.64
N LYS A 26 2.93 15.28 1.83
CA LYS A 26 3.67 15.28 3.10
C LYS A 26 4.27 13.89 3.32
N LYS A 27 5.61 13.79 3.34
CA LYS A 27 6.28 12.56 3.77
C LYS A 27 5.89 12.26 5.23
N PRO A 28 5.38 11.05 5.54
CA PRO A 28 4.92 10.73 6.89
C PRO A 28 6.08 10.83 7.89
N SER A 29 5.80 11.36 9.07
CA SER A 29 6.76 11.39 10.16
C SER A 29 6.95 9.99 10.72
N MET A 30 8.16 9.69 11.23
CA MET A 30 8.45 8.40 11.87
C MET A 30 7.51 8.10 13.06
N LYS A 31 6.94 9.14 13.68
CA LYS A 31 5.92 9.00 14.75
C LYS A 31 4.58 8.50 14.20
N GLU A 32 4.10 9.12 13.12
CA GLU A 32 2.84 8.75 12.45
C GLU A 32 2.93 7.34 11.88
N PHE A 33 4.05 7.01 11.23
CA PHE A 33 4.30 5.67 10.71
C PHE A 33 4.23 4.61 11.81
N LYS A 34 4.91 4.82 12.94
CA LYS A 34 4.86 3.88 14.08
C LYS A 34 3.45 3.75 14.66
N MET A 35 2.68 4.83 14.70
CA MET A 35 1.30 4.78 15.18
C MET A 35 0.42 3.93 14.24
N ILE A 36 0.50 4.18 12.93
CA ILE A 36 -0.23 3.42 11.93
C ILE A 36 0.13 1.95 12.00
N VAL A 37 1.42 1.61 12.00
CA VAL A 37 1.91 0.22 12.06
C VAL A 37 1.45 -0.50 13.34
N LYS A 38 1.42 0.19 14.48
CA LYS A 38 0.91 -0.41 15.73
C LYS A 38 -0.58 -0.73 15.64
N VAL A 39 -1.37 0.20 15.13
CA VAL A 39 -2.84 0.04 15.02
C VAL A 39 -3.18 -1.01 13.98
N THR A 40 -2.56 -0.97 12.79
CA THR A 40 -2.79 -1.98 11.75
C THR A 40 -2.28 -3.35 12.15
N GLY A 41 -1.11 -3.41 12.80
CA GLY A 41 -0.55 -4.65 13.34
C GLY A 41 -1.49 -5.31 14.35
N LEU A 42 -2.10 -4.53 15.24
CA LEU A 42 -3.08 -5.04 16.20
C LEU A 42 -4.32 -5.62 15.48
N GLY A 43 -4.82 -4.92 14.45
CA GLY A 43 -5.95 -5.39 13.65
C GLY A 43 -5.67 -6.71 12.91
N ILE A 44 -4.47 -6.83 12.31
CA ILE A 44 -4.04 -8.06 11.61
C ILE A 44 -3.96 -9.23 12.59
N ILE A 45 -3.44 -9.02 13.80
CA ILE A 45 -3.36 -10.07 14.83
C ILE A 45 -4.76 -10.53 15.23
N ILE A 46 -5.70 -9.61 15.47
CA ILE A 46 -7.07 -9.96 15.86
C ILE A 46 -7.77 -10.75 14.76
N ILE A 47 -7.73 -10.25 13.52
CA ILE A 47 -8.38 -10.92 12.38
C ILE A 47 -7.72 -12.27 12.11
N GLY A 48 -6.38 -12.34 12.14
CA GLY A 48 -5.62 -13.56 11.97
C GLY A 48 -5.93 -14.59 13.06
N PHE A 49 -6.10 -14.15 14.31
CA PHE A 49 -6.45 -15.03 15.43
C PHE A 49 -7.88 -15.57 15.29
N ILE A 50 -8.84 -14.74 14.88
CA ILE A 50 -10.22 -15.18 14.61
C ILE A 50 -10.24 -16.22 13.48
N GLY A 51 -9.54 -15.94 12.37
CA GLY A 51 -9.42 -16.90 11.26
C GLY A 51 -8.74 -18.20 11.69
N PHE A 52 -7.68 -18.09 12.50
CA PHE A 52 -6.97 -19.24 13.06
C PHE A 52 -7.86 -20.12 13.95
N LEU A 53 -8.68 -19.51 14.82
CA LEU A 53 -9.63 -20.23 15.64
C LEU A 53 -10.67 -20.97 14.80
N ILE A 54 -11.19 -20.35 13.74
CA ILE A 54 -12.14 -20.99 12.81
C ILE A 54 -11.48 -22.16 12.09
N SER A 55 -10.23 -22.02 11.64
CA SER A 55 -9.50 -23.10 11.00
C SER A 55 -9.24 -24.27 11.97
N ILE A 56 -8.82 -23.98 13.21
CA ILE A 56 -8.60 -25.02 14.23
C ILE A 56 -9.90 -25.77 14.53
N THR A 57 -11.01 -25.07 14.75
CA THR A 57 -12.28 -25.73 15.06
C THR A 57 -12.80 -26.53 13.87
N GLY A 58 -12.63 -26.03 12.64
CA GLY A 58 -12.94 -26.76 11.42
C GLY A 58 -12.13 -28.06 11.30
N THR A 59 -10.80 -27.98 11.47
CA THR A 59 -9.92 -29.14 11.42
C THR A 59 -10.20 -30.15 12.53
N LEU A 60 -10.52 -29.69 13.74
CA LEU A 60 -10.83 -30.59 14.87
C LEU A 60 -12.18 -31.30 14.69
N LEU A 61 -13.15 -30.66 14.06
CA LEU A 61 -14.46 -31.24 13.75
C LEU A 61 -14.43 -32.14 12.49
N GLY A 62 -13.28 -32.30 11.83
CA GLY A 62 -13.09 -33.23 10.72
C GLY A 62 -13.71 -32.76 9.39
N ILE A 63 -13.91 -31.45 9.23
CA ILE A 63 -14.22 -30.79 7.95
C ILE A 63 -12.92 -30.54 7.18
#